data_AF-A0A3M1P189-F1
#
_entry.id   AF-A0A3M1P189-F1
#
_cell.length_a   1.000
_cell.length_b   1.000
_cell.length_c   1.000
_cell.angle_alpha   90.00
_cell.angle_beta   90.00
_cell.angle_gamma   90.00
#
_symmetry.space_group_name_H-M   'P 1'
#
loop_
_entity.id
_entity.type
_entity.pdbx_description
1 polymer ?
#
loop_
_entity_poly.entity_id
_entity_poly.type
_entity_poly.pdbx_seq_one_letter_code
_entity_poly.pdbx_strand_id
1 'polypeptide(L)'
;MGIDFALSVRAHVAWNEGHFQKALDLLDRGEPEKWWPFIARRAFEGQAYERYMRAELLKSLGRYEEALRWYQSLGIGRAFEFVYLPVSHFKQAEVYEKLGQNEKAIENYGKFIEMWKDCDPELRSVVVEAEKSLERLLGEKAREPGEKRKEIESH
;
A
#
# COMPACT_ATOMS: atom_id res chain seq x y z
N MET A 1 25.47 -1.73 -3.29
CA MET A 1 25.68 -2.86 -2.37
C MET A 1 24.29 -3.11 -1.83
N GLY A 2 23.55 -4.03 -2.46
CA GLY A 2 22.16 -4.31 -2.09
C GLY A 2 22.09 -4.76 -0.63
N ILE A 3 20.88 -4.74 -0.07
CA ILE A 3 20.59 -5.25 1.28
C ILE A 3 21.31 -6.59 1.48
N ASP A 4 22.07 -6.71 2.57
CA ASP A 4 22.52 -8.02 3.05
C ASP A 4 21.28 -8.88 3.28
N PHE A 5 21.09 -9.96 2.52
CA PHE A 5 19.94 -10.86 2.63
C PHE A 5 19.68 -11.32 4.08
N ALA A 6 20.73 -11.39 4.92
CA ALA A 6 20.56 -11.70 6.34
C ALA A 6 19.75 -10.63 7.09
N LEU A 7 19.84 -9.36 6.71
CA LEU A 7 19.03 -8.27 7.26
C LEU A 7 17.56 -8.40 6.84
N SER A 8 17.26 -8.71 5.57
CA SER A 8 15.88 -8.95 5.11
C SER A 8 15.23 -10.11 5.87
N VAL A 9 15.95 -11.23 6.04
CA VAL A 9 15.43 -12.38 6.81
C VAL A 9 15.18 -12.01 8.27
N ARG A 10 16.13 -11.33 8.92
CA ARG A 10 15.96 -10.88 10.32
C ARG A 10 14.82 -9.88 10.47
N ALA A 11 14.63 -8.99 9.49
CA ALA A 11 13.52 -8.06 9.47
C ALA A 11 12.18 -8.81 9.36
N HIS A 12 12.09 -9.83 8.50
CA HIS A 12 10.90 -10.66 8.38
C HIS A 12 10.59 -11.42 9.68
N VAL A 13 11.61 -11.99 10.35
CA VAL A 13 11.44 -12.63 11.66
C VAL A 13 10.91 -11.63 12.69
N ALA A 14 11.54 -10.46 12.81
CA ALA A 14 11.10 -9.42 13.73
C ALA A 14 9.68 -8.93 13.41
N TRP A 15 9.29 -8.88 12.12
CA TRP A 15 7.93 -8.55 11.71
C TRP A 15 6.93 -9.59 12.19
N ASN A 16 7.20 -10.89 11.99
CA ASN A 16 6.33 -11.97 12.45
C ASN A 16 6.21 -12.03 13.99
N GLU A 17 7.20 -11.51 14.71
CA GLU A 17 7.17 -11.34 16.18
C GLU A 17 6.43 -10.06 16.63
N GLY A 18 5.94 -9.23 15.69
CA GLY A 18 5.26 -7.96 15.98
C GLY A 18 6.19 -6.80 16.32
N HIS A 19 7.51 -6.96 16.16
CA HIS A 19 8.50 -5.93 16.44
C HIS A 19 8.69 -4.99 15.24
N PHE A 20 7.64 -4.25 14.87
CA PHE A 20 7.59 -3.50 13.61
C PHE A 20 8.71 -2.44 13.45
N GLN A 21 9.00 -1.67 14.49
CA GLN A 21 10.05 -0.65 14.42
C GLN A 21 11.43 -1.29 14.26
N LYS A 22 11.71 -2.37 14.99
CA LYS A 22 12.96 -3.13 14.88
C LYS A 22 13.13 -3.72 13.48
N ALA A 23 12.06 -4.26 12.90
CA ALA A 23 12.08 -4.78 11.54
C ALA A 23 12.39 -3.67 10.52
N LEU A 24 11.80 -2.49 10.68
CA LEU A 24 12.07 -1.35 9.80
C LEU A 24 13.53 -0.86 9.94
N ASP A 25 14.03 -0.73 11.16
CA ASP A 25 15.43 -0.35 11.42
C ASP A 25 16.42 -1.34 10.77
N LEU A 26 16.09 -2.63 10.73
CA LEU A 26 16.91 -3.65 10.06
C LEU A 26 16.95 -3.45 8.54
N LEU A 27 15.83 -3.07 7.93
CA LEU A 27 15.75 -2.76 6.50
C LEU A 27 16.47 -1.44 6.15
N ASP A 28 16.43 -0.44 7.03
CA ASP A 28 17.06 0.87 6.81
C ASP A 28 18.59 0.82 6.96
N ARG A 29 19.11 -0.12 7.76
CA ARG A 29 20.56 -0.40 7.84
C ARG A 29 21.14 -0.88 6.52
N GLY A 30 20.33 -1.51 5.67
CA GLY A 30 20.74 -1.95 4.34
C GLY A 30 20.67 -0.85 3.28
N GLU A 31 19.82 0.16 3.46
CA GLU A 31 19.56 1.23 2.49
C GLU A 31 19.14 2.54 3.19
N PRO A 32 20.01 3.57 3.27
CA PRO A 32 19.62 4.83 3.90
C PRO A 32 18.62 5.61 3.03
N GLU A 33 17.48 6.01 3.61
CA GLU A 33 16.42 6.83 3.01
C GLU A 33 16.93 8.11 2.30
N LYS A 34 18.08 8.65 2.74
CA LYS A 34 18.73 9.88 2.23
C LYS A 34 19.16 9.84 0.76
N TRP A 35 19.03 8.70 0.08
CA TRP A 35 19.46 8.53 -1.31
C TRP A 35 18.30 8.60 -2.31
N TRP A 36 17.09 9.01 -1.88
CA TRP A 36 15.89 9.11 -2.70
C TRP A 36 16.07 9.83 -4.06
N PRO A 37 16.78 10.97 -4.17
CA PRO A 37 16.99 11.63 -5.47
C PRO A 37 18.04 10.94 -6.36
N PHE A 38 18.94 10.14 -5.78
CA PHE A 38 20.01 9.43 -6.50
C PHE A 38 19.58 8.00 -6.94
N ILE A 39 18.66 7.37 -6.20
CA ILE A 39 18.15 6.01 -6.47
C ILE A 39 17.15 5.98 -7.63
N ALA A 40 16.48 7.10 -7.95
CA ALA A 40 15.59 7.21 -9.11
C ALA A 40 16.27 6.84 -10.45
N ARG A 41 17.60 6.90 -10.54
CA ARG A 41 18.38 6.54 -11.75
C ARG A 41 18.99 5.14 -11.71
N ARG A 42 19.09 4.52 -10.52
CA ARG A 42 19.46 3.10 -10.32
C ARG A 42 18.20 2.32 -10.00
N ALA A 43 17.49 1.94 -11.05
CA ALA A 43 16.41 0.97 -10.97
C ALA A 43 16.81 -0.27 -10.16
N PHE A 44 16.41 -0.30 -8.89
CA PHE A 44 15.77 -1.42 -8.21
C PHE A 44 16.24 -2.81 -8.66
N GLU A 45 17.20 -3.36 -7.92
CA GLU A 45 17.59 -4.77 -7.92
C GLU A 45 16.45 -5.59 -7.27
N GLY A 46 15.39 -5.99 -7.98
CA GLY A 46 14.53 -7.14 -7.64
C GLY A 46 13.86 -7.23 -6.24
N GLN A 47 13.92 -6.19 -5.40
CA GLN A 47 13.48 -6.22 -4.00
C GLN A 47 12.02 -5.75 -3.84
N ALA A 48 11.12 -6.21 -4.72
CA ALA A 48 9.70 -5.92 -4.57
C ALA A 48 9.17 -6.37 -3.19
N TYR A 49 9.70 -7.48 -2.68
CA TYR A 49 9.33 -8.02 -1.38
C TYR A 49 9.75 -7.11 -0.21
N GLU A 50 10.99 -6.60 -0.20
CA GLU A 50 11.47 -5.71 0.86
C GLU A 50 10.74 -4.37 0.82
N ARG A 51 10.39 -3.86 -0.36
CA ARG A 51 9.59 -2.64 -0.50
C ARG A 51 8.16 -2.85 0.01
N TYR A 52 7.58 -3.98 -0.31
CA TYR A 52 6.29 -4.39 0.25
C TYR A 52 6.37 -4.52 1.78
N MET A 53 7.42 -5.15 2.31
CA MET A 53 7.65 -5.28 3.74
C MET A 53 7.78 -3.91 4.43
N ARG A 54 8.58 -2.99 3.87
CA ARG A 54 8.67 -1.62 4.39
C ARG A 54 7.30 -0.95 4.44
N ALA A 55 6.50 -1.09 3.39
CA ALA A 55 5.16 -0.51 3.34
C ALA A 55 4.22 -1.09 4.41
N GLU A 56 4.24 -2.41 4.62
CA GLU A 56 3.44 -3.08 5.66
C GLU A 56 3.89 -2.69 7.08
N LEU A 57 5.20 -2.59 7.31
CA LEU A 57 5.77 -2.14 8.59
C LEU A 57 5.39 -0.69 8.90
N LEU A 58 5.55 0.21 7.94
CA LEU A 58 5.16 1.62 8.08
C LEU A 58 3.66 1.77 8.33
N LYS A 59 2.82 1.01 7.61
CA LYS A 59 1.37 0.96 7.83
C LYS A 59 1.04 0.49 9.25
N SER A 60 1.73 -0.55 9.74
CA SER A 60 1.55 -1.10 11.09
C SER A 60 1.98 -0.12 12.19
N LEU A 61 2.93 0.78 11.88
CA LEU A 61 3.38 1.86 12.75
C LEU A 61 2.53 3.14 12.63
N GLY A 62 1.48 3.15 11.79
CA GLY A 62 0.64 4.34 11.54
C GLY A 62 1.30 5.41 10.66
N ARG A 63 2.45 5.12 10.04
CA ARG A 63 3.18 6.02 9.12
C ARG A 63 2.61 5.89 7.70
N TYR A 64 1.34 6.26 7.55
CA TYR A 64 0.53 5.95 6.37
C TYR A 64 1.02 6.60 5.08
N GLU A 65 1.42 7.87 5.12
CA GLU A 65 1.91 8.60 3.94
C GLU A 65 3.21 7.99 3.41
N GLU A 66 4.06 7.48 4.30
CA GLU A 66 5.29 6.80 3.93
C GLU A 66 5.01 5.42 3.37
N ALA A 67 4.09 4.68 3.98
CA ALA A 67 3.61 3.41 3.46
C ALA A 67 3.07 3.55 2.03
N LEU A 68 2.27 4.61 1.75
CA LEU A 68 1.76 4.89 0.41
C LEU A 68 2.88 5.07 -0.62
N ARG A 69 3.94 5.82 -0.31
CA ARG A 69 5.07 6.01 -1.23
C ARG A 69 5.73 4.68 -1.59
N TRP A 70 5.85 3.77 -0.61
CA TRP A 70 6.41 2.45 -0.86
C TRP A 70 5.48 1.54 -1.67
N TYR A 71 4.17 1.50 -1.36
CA TYR A 71 3.21 0.74 -2.18
C TYR A 71 3.18 1.26 -3.63
N GLN A 72 3.19 2.59 -3.83
CA GLN A 72 3.20 3.21 -5.15
C GLN A 72 4.46 2.89 -5.95
N SER A 73 5.57 2.52 -5.29
CA SER A 73 6.78 2.07 -5.98
C SER A 73 6.66 0.64 -6.55
N LEU A 74 5.68 -0.15 -6.10
CA LEU A 74 5.49 -1.54 -6.52
C LEU A 74 4.77 -1.62 -7.88
N GLY A 75 5.18 -2.58 -8.72
CA GLY A 75 4.53 -2.83 -10.01
C GLY A 75 4.85 -1.80 -11.10
N ILE A 76 5.69 -0.80 -10.80
CA ILE A 76 6.13 0.24 -11.74
C ILE A 76 7.62 0.02 -12.04
N GLY A 77 7.94 -0.59 -13.19
CA GLY A 77 9.29 -0.52 -13.76
C GLY A 77 9.90 -1.82 -14.28
N ARG A 78 9.42 -3.01 -13.90
CA ARG A 78 9.92 -4.29 -14.45
C ARG A 78 8.82 -5.34 -14.59
N ALA A 79 8.91 -6.16 -15.64
CA ALA A 79 7.90 -7.18 -15.97
C ALA A 79 7.66 -8.23 -14.86
N PHE A 80 8.66 -8.49 -14.02
CA PHE A 80 8.54 -9.48 -12.94
C PHE A 80 7.81 -8.95 -11.70
N GLU A 81 7.54 -7.64 -11.63
CA GLU A 81 6.87 -7.02 -10.48
C GLU A 81 5.36 -6.83 -10.70
N PHE A 82 4.84 -7.22 -11.87
CA PHE A 82 3.41 -7.11 -12.17
C PHE A 82 2.53 -7.89 -11.19
N VAL A 83 3.06 -8.97 -10.59
CA VAL A 83 2.38 -9.72 -9.52
C VAL A 83 2.08 -8.86 -8.28
N TYR A 84 2.87 -7.81 -8.04
CA TYR A 84 2.66 -6.89 -6.92
C TYR A 84 1.66 -5.75 -7.26
N LEU A 85 1.30 -5.56 -8.53
CA LEU A 85 0.46 -4.44 -8.94
C LEU A 85 -0.96 -4.52 -8.32
N PRO A 86 -1.66 -5.66 -8.36
CA PRO A 86 -2.99 -5.74 -7.76
C PRO A 86 -2.94 -5.58 -6.24
N VAL A 87 -2.03 -6.28 -5.55
CA VAL A 87 -1.89 -6.16 -4.10
C VAL A 87 -1.49 -4.75 -3.68
N SER A 88 -0.68 -4.04 -4.48
CA SER A 88 -0.37 -2.63 -4.24
C SER A 88 -1.63 -1.76 -4.25
N HIS A 89 -2.53 -1.94 -5.22
CA HIS A 89 -3.81 -1.21 -5.23
C HIS A 89 -4.66 -1.54 -4.01
N PHE A 90 -4.82 -2.81 -3.64
CA PHE A 90 -5.56 -3.19 -2.44
C PHE A 90 -5.00 -2.53 -1.18
N LYS A 91 -3.67 -2.58 -1.00
CA LYS A 91 -3.01 -1.99 0.17
C LYS A 91 -3.03 -0.46 0.17
N GLN A 92 -2.90 0.19 -0.99
CA GLN A 92 -3.10 1.64 -1.08
C GLN A 92 -4.52 2.02 -0.66
N ALA A 93 -5.54 1.23 -1.05
CA ALA A 93 -6.92 1.48 -0.66
C ALA A 93 -7.10 1.41 0.87
N GLU A 94 -6.60 0.36 1.53
CA GLU A 94 -6.61 0.25 3.00
C GLU A 94 -5.99 1.48 3.66
N VAL A 95 -4.86 1.97 3.14
CA VAL A 95 -4.15 3.11 3.71
C VAL A 95 -4.90 4.42 3.46
N TYR A 96 -5.49 4.60 2.28
CA TYR A 96 -6.32 5.76 1.99
C TYR A 96 -7.55 5.83 2.89
N GLU A 97 -8.16 4.70 3.23
CA GLU A 97 -9.24 4.66 4.24
C GLU A 97 -8.75 5.12 5.61
N LYS A 98 -7.58 4.67 6.06
CA LYS A 98 -6.99 5.13 7.33
C LYS A 98 -6.70 6.63 7.36
N LEU A 99 -6.43 7.21 6.19
CA LEU A 99 -6.23 8.65 6.00
C LEU A 99 -7.52 9.44 5.75
N GLY A 100 -8.69 8.78 5.70
CA GLY A 100 -9.98 9.40 5.38
C GLY A 100 -10.09 9.88 3.92
N GLN A 101 -9.22 9.42 3.02
CA GLN A 101 -9.21 9.79 1.60
C GLN A 101 -10.07 8.82 0.79
N ASN A 102 -11.37 8.80 1.09
CA ASN A 102 -12.33 7.80 0.61
C ASN A 102 -12.41 7.71 -0.92
N GLU A 103 -12.31 8.82 -1.65
CA GLU A 103 -12.30 8.80 -3.12
C GLU A 103 -11.15 7.98 -3.69
N LYS A 104 -9.95 8.14 -3.11
CA LYS A 104 -8.77 7.39 -3.55
C LYS A 104 -8.85 5.93 -3.14
N ALA A 105 -9.43 5.64 -1.97
CA ALA A 105 -9.69 4.27 -1.56
C ALA A 105 -10.64 3.55 -2.54
N ILE A 106 -11.76 4.19 -2.90
CA ILE A 106 -12.72 3.69 -3.90
C ILE A 106 -12.03 3.40 -5.23
N GLU A 107 -11.22 4.35 -5.74
CA GLU A 107 -10.50 4.17 -7.01
C GLU A 107 -9.56 2.96 -6.96
N ASN A 108 -8.81 2.80 -5.86
CA ASN A 108 -7.84 1.72 -5.73
C ASN A 108 -8.49 0.34 -5.51
N TYR A 109 -9.58 0.25 -4.72
CA TYR A 109 -10.36 -0.98 -4.63
C TYR A 109 -10.94 -1.39 -5.98
N GLY A 110 -11.48 -0.43 -6.75
CA GLY A 110 -11.98 -0.70 -8.10
C GLY A 110 -10.92 -1.26 -9.04
N LYS A 111 -9.70 -0.68 -9.03
CA LYS A 111 -8.57 -1.19 -9.83
C LYS A 111 -8.16 -2.61 -9.42
N PHE A 112 -8.09 -2.88 -8.12
CA PHE A 112 -7.78 -4.23 -7.63
C PHE A 112 -8.81 -5.25 -8.08
N ILE A 113 -10.10 -4.96 -7.90
CA ILE A 113 -11.20 -5.86 -8.28
C ILE A 113 -11.16 -6.15 -9.79
N GLU A 114 -10.95 -5.14 -10.63
CA GLU A 114 -10.87 -5.34 -12.08
C GLU A 114 -9.70 -6.24 -12.48
N MET A 115 -8.54 -6.10 -11.84
CA MET A 115 -7.36 -6.94 -12.10
C MET A 115 -7.53 -8.37 -11.59
N TRP A 116 -8.32 -8.59 -10.54
CA TRP A 116 -8.49 -9.88 -9.86
C TRP A 116 -9.87 -10.51 -10.05
N LYS A 117 -10.69 -10.01 -10.98
CA LYS A 117 -12.04 -10.54 -11.22
C LYS A 117 -12.06 -12.02 -11.62
N ASP A 118 -11.00 -12.48 -12.27
CA ASP A 118 -10.80 -13.87 -12.73
C ASP A 118 -9.65 -14.56 -11.95
N CYS A 119 -9.41 -14.18 -10.69
CA CYS A 119 -8.38 -14.82 -9.87
C CYS A 119 -8.71 -16.30 -9.57
N ASP A 120 -7.70 -17.07 -9.16
CA ASP A 120 -7.88 -18.45 -8.71
C ASP A 120 -8.97 -18.53 -7.61
N PRO A 121 -9.82 -19.57 -7.59
CA PRO A 121 -10.94 -19.67 -6.65
C PRO A 121 -10.54 -19.51 -5.17
N GLU A 122 -9.35 -19.99 -4.80
CA GLU A 122 -8.78 -19.90 -3.46
C GLU A 122 -8.50 -18.45 -3.03
N LEU A 123 -8.28 -17.55 -3.99
CA LEU A 123 -7.98 -16.14 -3.77
C LEU A 123 -9.22 -15.23 -3.82
N ARG A 124 -10.38 -15.76 -4.22
CA ARG A 124 -11.62 -14.99 -4.39
C ARG A 124 -12.08 -14.30 -3.10
N SER A 125 -11.73 -14.85 -1.94
CA SER A 125 -12.02 -14.25 -0.63
C SER A 125 -11.47 -12.83 -0.47
N VAL A 126 -10.29 -12.53 -1.03
CA VAL A 126 -9.66 -11.21 -0.99
C VAL A 126 -10.43 -10.20 -1.85
N VAL A 127 -10.96 -10.65 -2.99
CA VAL A 127 -11.77 -9.79 -3.87
C VAL A 127 -13.11 -9.47 -3.22
N VAL A 128 -13.73 -10.44 -2.55
CA VAL A 128 -14.96 -10.21 -1.78
C VAL A 128 -14.75 -9.20 -0.64
N GLU A 129 -13.57 -9.19 0.00
CA GLU A 129 -13.21 -8.18 1.01
C GLU A 129 -13.11 -6.77 0.39
N ALA A 130 -12.47 -6.67 -0.78
CA ALA A 130 -12.39 -5.41 -1.52
C ALA A 130 -13.78 -4.91 -1.95
N GLU A 131 -14.63 -5.80 -2.48
CA GLU A 131 -16.00 -5.48 -2.90
C GLU A 131 -16.82 -4.94 -1.72
N LYS A 132 -16.78 -5.58 -0.55
CA LYS A 132 -17.45 -5.10 0.66
C LYS A 132 -16.95 -3.73 1.11
N SER A 133 -15.64 -3.50 1.05
CA SER A 133 -15.05 -2.21 1.44
C SER A 133 -15.46 -1.11 0.46
N LEU A 134 -15.47 -1.41 -0.84
CA LEU A 134 -15.94 -0.52 -1.89
C LEU A 134 -17.42 -0.16 -1.72
N GLU A 135 -18.29 -1.16 -1.50
CA GLU A 135 -19.72 -0.95 -1.26
C GLU A 135 -19.98 -0.05 -0.04
N ARG A 136 -19.26 -0.30 1.07
CA ARG A 136 -19.35 0.52 2.27
C ARG A 136 -18.99 1.98 1.98
N LEU A 137 -17.84 2.23 1.35
CA LEU A 137 -17.36 3.57 1.03
C LEU A 137 -18.29 4.31 0.07
N LEU A 138 -18.85 3.62 -0.93
CA LEU A 138 -19.85 4.21 -1.83
C LEU A 138 -21.15 4.55 -1.10
N GLY A 139 -21.57 3.70 -0.16
CA GLY A 139 -22.72 3.95 0.70
C GLY A 139 -22.52 5.15 1.64
N GLU A 140 -21.32 5.30 2.22
CA GLU A 140 -20.93 6.46 3.02
C GLU A 140 -20.96 7.74 2.19
N LYS A 141 -20.32 7.73 1.01
CA LYS A 141 -20.31 8.87 0.08
C LYS A 141 -21.71 9.28 -0.38
N ALA A 142 -22.60 8.33 -0.64
CA ALA A 142 -23.99 8.61 -1.01
C ALA A 142 -24.80 9.22 0.14
N ARG A 143 -24.39 8.96 1.39
CA ARG A 143 -25.02 9.52 2.60
C ARG A 143 -24.48 10.88 2.98
N GLU A 144 -23.40 11.38 2.40
CA GLU A 144 -22.87 12.74 2.55
C GLU A 144 -23.63 13.70 1.61
N PRO A 145 -24.78 14.28 1.98
CA PRO A 145 -25.62 15.04 1.07
C PRO A 145 -25.17 16.50 1.19
N GLY A 146 -24.20 16.90 0.37
CA GLY A 146 -23.94 18.31 0.06
C GLY A 146 -23.86 19.28 1.24
N GLU A 147 -23.07 18.97 2.28
CA GLU A 147 -22.79 19.92 3.37
C GLU A 147 -22.25 21.27 2.84
N LYS A 148 -21.62 21.26 1.65
CA LYS A 148 -21.18 22.46 0.93
C LYS A 148 -22.28 23.28 0.25
N ARG A 149 -23.53 22.80 0.11
CA ARG A 149 -24.63 23.60 -0.48
C ARG A 149 -25.29 24.55 0.52
N LYS A 150 -25.18 24.29 1.83
CA LYS A 150 -25.86 25.12 2.86
C LYS A 150 -25.07 26.37 3.27
N GLU A 151 -23.77 26.46 2.99
CA GLU A 151 -22.99 27.67 3.30
C GLU A 151 -23.10 28.76 2.22
N ILE A 152 -23.35 28.39 0.96
CA ILE A 152 -23.38 29.34 -0.17
C ILE A 152 -24.70 30.12 -0.27
N GLU A 153 -25.79 29.64 0.35
CA GLU A 153 -27.10 30.34 0.34
C GLU A 153 -27.34 31.24 1.57
N SER A 154 -26.29 31.53 2.37
CA SER A 154 -26.40 32.33 3.60
C SER A 154 -25.73 33.72 3.56
N HIS A 155 -25.37 34.23 2.37
CA HIS A 155 -24.82 35.59 2.20
C HIS A 155 -25.62 36.39 1.18
#